data_AF-A0A822CFN7-F1
#
_entry.id   AF-A0A822CFN7-F1
#
_cell.length_a   1.000
_cell.length_b   1.000
_cell.length_c   1.000
_cell.angle_alpha   90.00
_cell.angle_beta   90.00
_cell.angle_gamma   90.00
#
_symmetry.space_group_name_H-M   'P 1'
#
loop_
_entity.id
_entity.type
_entity.pdbx_description
1 polymer ?
#
loop_
_entity_poly.entity_id
_entity_poly.type
_entity_poly.pdbx_seq_one_letter_code
_entity_poly.pdbx_strand_id
1 'polypeptide(L)'
;DQAGERSQFDSPILDALSDEGCVQFHYNIAGSDNDELNVYVEDYWSGRKSCMWHKNGSTVPNRWITAEAPLKLKKDEKYKREKEPLVEQV
;
A
#
# COMPACT_ATOMS: atom_id res chain seq x y z
N ASP A 1 0.39 21.00 22.60
CA ASP A 1 0.15 20.99 21.14
C ASP A 1 0.60 19.68 20.54
N GLN A 2 -0.29 18.68 20.48
CA GLN A 2 -0.04 17.39 19.84
C GLN A 2 -0.57 17.46 18.41
N ALA A 3 0.24 17.99 17.50
CA ALA A 3 -0.02 17.90 16.07
C ALA A 3 0.64 16.62 15.54
N GLY A 4 -0.14 15.73 14.90
CA GLY A 4 0.40 14.64 14.08
C GLY A 4 0.46 13.24 14.71
N GLU A 5 -0.45 12.87 15.60
CA GLU A 5 -0.55 11.46 16.04
C GLU A 5 -0.89 10.56 14.85
N ARG A 6 -0.08 9.50 14.66
CA ARG A 6 -0.21 8.56 13.54
C ARG A 6 -0.41 7.15 14.09
N SER A 7 -1.51 6.52 13.70
CA SER A 7 -1.69 5.08 13.84
C SER A 7 -1.36 4.40 12.52
N GLN A 8 -0.65 3.27 12.56
CA GLN A 8 -0.25 2.52 11.37
C GLN A 8 -0.65 1.05 11.55
N PHE A 9 -1.22 0.50 10.49
CA PHE A 9 -1.50 -0.92 10.35
C PHE A 9 -0.72 -1.45 9.15
N ASP A 10 0.18 -2.39 9.42
CA ASP A 10 1.02 -3.01 8.39
C ASP A 10 0.46 -4.38 8.02
N SER A 11 0.35 -4.62 6.71
CA SER A 11 0.01 -5.95 6.21
C SER A 11 1.20 -6.91 6.34
N PRO A 12 0.97 -8.23 6.23
CA PRO A 12 2.04 -9.14 5.87
C PRO A 12 2.71 -8.72 4.55
N ILE A 13 3.95 -9.18 4.36
CA ILE A 13 4.64 -9.04 3.08
C ILE A 13 3.88 -9.86 2.04
N LEU A 14 3.58 -9.23 0.91
CA LEU A 14 2.89 -9.87 -0.20
C LEU A 14 3.90 -10.17 -1.31
N ASP A 15 4.01 -11.44 -1.70
CA ASP A 15 4.73 -11.80 -2.91
C ASP A 15 3.94 -11.28 -4.12
N ALA A 16 4.48 -10.27 -4.80
CA ALA A 16 3.83 -9.66 -5.95
C ALA A 16 3.78 -10.65 -7.13
N LEU A 17 2.65 -11.37 -7.26
CA LEU A 17 2.41 -12.29 -8.37
C LEU A 17 2.19 -11.54 -9.71
N SER A 18 1.86 -10.26 -9.64
CA SER A 18 1.63 -9.36 -10.77
C SER A 18 2.10 -7.93 -10.45
N ASP A 19 2.37 -7.16 -11.52
CA ASP A 19 2.87 -5.77 -11.45
C ASP A 19 1.75 -4.79 -11.08
N GLU A 20 0.51 -5.28 -11.16
CA GLU A 20 -0.71 -4.55 -10.90
C GLU A 20 -1.56 -5.35 -9.91
N GLY A 21 -2.21 -4.65 -8.99
CA GLY A 21 -3.16 -5.23 -8.05
C GLY A 21 -4.13 -4.17 -7.55
N CYS A 22 -5.09 -4.57 -6.72
CA CYS A 22 -5.99 -3.64 -6.05
C CYS A 22 -6.28 -4.14 -4.64
N VAL A 23 -6.18 -3.24 -3.66
CA VAL A 23 -6.69 -3.48 -2.31
C VAL A 23 -8.06 -2.85 -2.21
N GLN A 24 -9.07 -3.67 -1.98
CA GLN A 24 -10.40 -3.20 -1.64
C GLN A 24 -10.58 -3.24 -0.12
N PHE A 25 -11.05 -2.16 0.46
CA PHE A 25 -11.27 -2.07 1.91
C PHE A 25 -12.48 -1.19 2.23
N HIS A 26 -13.03 -1.39 3.42
CA HIS A 26 -14.09 -0.54 3.96
C HIS A 26 -13.51 0.38 5.01
N TYR A 27 -13.88 1.65 4.96
CA TYR A 27 -13.48 2.64 5.96
C TYR A 27 -14.69 3.47 6.39
N ASN A 28 -14.63 3.95 7.62
CA ASN A 28 -15.53 4.95 8.16
C ASN A 28 -14.69 5.89 9.01
N ILE A 29 -14.60 7.15 8.57
CA ILE A 29 -13.87 8.21 9.28
C ILE A 29 -14.95 9.15 9.80
N ALA A 30 -15.20 9.12 11.11
CA ALA A 30 -16.10 10.07 11.78
C ALA A 30 -15.39 11.40 12.08
N GLY A 31 -14.35 11.71 11.30
CA GLY A 31 -13.30 12.67 11.63
C GLY A 31 -13.56 14.10 11.15
N SER A 32 -12.72 15.00 11.65
CA SER A 32 -12.64 16.41 11.26
C SER A 32 -11.78 16.62 10.00
N ASP A 33 -11.66 17.87 9.54
CA ASP A 33 -10.81 18.26 8.41
C ASP A 33 -9.33 17.88 8.54
N ASN A 34 -8.88 17.58 9.77
CA ASN A 34 -7.49 17.21 10.05
C ASN A 34 -7.26 15.69 10.09
N ASP A 35 -8.31 14.88 9.95
CA ASP A 35 -8.18 13.42 9.94
C ASP A 35 -7.91 12.92 8.52
N GLU A 36 -6.91 12.05 8.38
CA GLU A 36 -6.51 11.49 7.11
C GLU A 36 -6.38 9.96 7.19
N LEU A 37 -6.82 9.28 6.14
CA LEU A 37 -6.51 7.87 5.92
C LEU A 37 -5.69 7.74 4.64
N ASN A 38 -4.52 7.13 4.78
CA ASN A 38 -3.55 6.96 3.70
C ASN A 38 -3.21 5.47 3.56
N VAL A 39 -3.18 4.97 2.33
CA VAL A 39 -2.73 3.62 1.98
C VAL A 39 -1.41 3.72 1.25
N TYR A 40 -0.39 3.10 1.80
CA TYR A 40 0.95 3.07 1.23
C TYR A 40 1.31 1.66 0.78
N VAL A 41 2.15 1.58 -0.25
CA VAL A 41 2.94 0.39 -0.56
C VAL A 41 4.37 0.67 -0.14
N GLU A 42 4.92 -0.24 0.65
CA GLU A 42 6.31 -0.25 1.04
C GLU A 42 7.04 -1.38 0.32
N ASP A 43 8.08 -1.01 -0.44
CA ASP A 43 8.97 -1.99 -1.04
C ASP A 43 9.83 -2.65 0.05
N TYR A 44 9.77 -3.98 0.16
CA TYR A 44 10.39 -4.72 1.26
C TYR A 44 11.92 -4.55 1.32
N TRP A 45 12.59 -4.48 0.18
CA TRP A 45 14.05 -4.42 0.11
C TRP A 45 14.60 -3.01 0.32
N SER A 46 13.95 -2.00 -0.26
CA SER A 46 14.41 -0.60 -0.21
C SER A 46 13.77 0.21 0.91
N GLY A 47 12.68 -0.27 1.53
CA GLY A 47 11.86 0.48 2.49
C GLY A 47 11.14 1.68 1.87
N ARG A 48 11.14 1.78 0.53
CA ARG A 48 10.55 2.94 -0.15
C ARG A 48 9.04 2.88 -0.08
N LYS A 49 8.44 3.88 0.56
CA LYS A 49 6.99 4.06 0.62
C LYS A 49 6.46 4.89 -0.55
N SER A 50 5.37 4.44 -1.14
CA SER A 50 4.61 5.18 -2.14
C SER A 50 3.15 5.26 -1.71
N CYS A 51 2.56 6.45 -1.70
CA CYS A 51 1.14 6.62 -1.39
C CYS A 51 0.31 6.18 -2.60
N MET A 52 -0.52 5.14 -2.42
CA MET A 52 -1.39 4.62 -3.48
C MET A 52 -2.79 5.23 -3.43
N TRP A 53 -3.24 5.58 -2.23
CA TRP A 53 -4.57 6.14 -2.01
C TRP A 53 -4.56 7.03 -0.76
N HIS A 54 -5.34 8.11 -0.79
CA HIS A 54 -5.52 8.99 0.36
C HIS A 54 -6.95 9.53 0.42
N LYS A 55 -7.40 9.85 1.63
CA LYS A 55 -8.69 10.50 1.85
C LYS A 55 -8.66 11.38 3.10
N ASN A 56 -9.18 12.59 2.95
CA ASN A 56 -9.42 13.52 4.04
C ASN A 56 -10.82 13.29 4.64
N GLY A 57 -10.89 13.25 5.97
CA GLY A 57 -12.08 12.97 6.77
C GLY A 57 -13.24 13.95 6.54
N SER A 58 -12.96 15.23 6.29
CA SER A 58 -14.00 16.26 6.01
C SER A 58 -14.93 15.91 4.86
N THR A 59 -14.42 15.12 3.90
CA THR A 59 -15.13 14.78 2.67
C THR A 59 -15.84 13.41 2.75
N VAL A 60 -15.84 12.78 3.92
CA VAL A 60 -16.36 11.44 4.15
C VAL A 60 -17.73 11.55 4.84
N PRO A 61 -18.82 11.07 4.22
CA PRO A 61 -20.10 10.98 4.92
C PRO A 61 -20.03 10.01 6.11
N ASN A 62 -20.85 10.24 7.14
CA ASN A 62 -20.98 9.37 8.31
C ASN A 62 -21.65 8.02 7.99
N ARG A 63 -20.96 7.19 7.20
CA ARG A 63 -21.34 5.84 6.81
C ARG A 63 -20.11 5.07 6.34
N TRP A 64 -20.20 3.76 6.31
CA TRP A 64 -19.17 2.92 5.70
C TRP A 64 -19.07 3.17 4.20
N ILE A 65 -17.83 3.26 3.71
CA ILE A 65 -17.50 3.46 2.31
C ILE A 65 -16.51 2.38 1.87
N THR A 66 -16.73 1.84 0.69
CA THR A 66 -15.76 0.97 0.02
C THR A 66 -14.78 1.82 -0.77
N ALA A 67 -13.49 1.59 -0.59
CA ALA A 67 -12.43 2.15 -1.42
C ALA A 67 -11.67 1.04 -2.13
N GLU A 68 -11.10 1.41 -3.28
CA GLU A 68 -10.19 0.62 -4.07
C GLU A 68 -8.89 1.40 -4.20
N ALA A 69 -7.79 0.82 -3.72
CA ALA A 69 -6.45 1.37 -3.85
C ALA A 69 -5.69 0.56 -4.92
N PRO A 70 -5.45 1.12 -6.11
CA PRO A 70 -4.66 0.45 -7.13
C PRO A 70 -3.22 0.33 -6.67
N LEU A 71 -2.68 -0.88 -6.69
CA LEU A 71 -1.30 -1.18 -6.38
C LEU A 71 -0.48 -1.21 -7.66
N LYS A 72 0.58 -0.40 -7.73
CA LYS A 72 1.62 -0.51 -8.74
C LYS A 72 2.82 -1.17 -8.09
N LEU A 73 2.92 -2.49 -8.25
CA LEU A 73 3.98 -3.28 -7.66
C LEU A 73 5.11 -3.37 -8.69
N LYS A 74 6.33 -3.02 -8.29
CA LYS A 74 7.48 -3.33 -9.14
C LYS A 74 7.72 -4.83 -9.03
N LYS A 75 7.92 -5.53 -10.16
CA LYS A 75 8.46 -6.88 -10.09
C LYS A 75 9.77 -6.83 -9.33
N ASP A 76 9.93 -7.72 -8.37
CA ASP A 76 11.24 -8.04 -7.83
C ASP A 76 12.08 -8.66 -8.96
N GLU A 77 12.87 -7.84 -9.67
CA GLU A 77 13.82 -8.31 -10.69
C GLU A 77 14.85 -9.28 -10.08
N LYS A 78 15.10 -9.16 -8.78
CA LYS A 78 15.96 -10.08 -8.02
C LYS A 78 15.36 -11.49 -7.90
N TYR A 79 14.04 -11.62 -7.78
CA TYR A 79 13.36 -12.93 -7.74
C TYR A 79 13.42 -13.64 -9.10
N LYS A 80 13.44 -12.89 -10.21
CA LYS A 80 13.77 -13.45 -11.53
C LYS A 80 15.20 -13.96 -11.60
N ARG A 81 16.16 -13.20 -11.06
CA ARG A 81 17.59 -13.56 -11.09
C ARG A 81 17.92 -14.84 -10.31
N GLU A 82 17.20 -15.12 -9.23
CA GLU A 82 17.37 -16.36 -8.45
C GLU A 82 16.66 -17.58 -9.08
N LYS A 83 15.65 -17.36 -9.93
CA LYS A 83 14.93 -18.44 -10.63
C LYS A 83 15.40 -18.71 -12.05
N GLU A 84 16.19 -17.82 -12.66
CA GLU A 84 16.91 -18.18 -13.87
C GLU A 84 17.92 -19.27 -13.49
N PRO A 85 17.82 -20.49 -14.06
CA PRO A 85 18.86 -21.48 -13.86
C PRO A 85 20.17 -20.85 -14.32
N LEU A 86 21.23 -21.04 -13.54
CA LEU A 86 22.59 -20.91 -14.05
C LEU A 86 22.64 -21.87 -15.25
N VAL A 87 22.39 -21.36 -16.45
CA VAL A 87 22.69 -22.08 -17.68
C VAL A 87 24.20 -22.24 -17.60
N GLU A 88 24.62 -23.43 -17.16
CA GLU A 88 25.99 -23.88 -17.19
C GLU A 88 26.55 -23.49 -18.55
N GLN A 89 27.49 -22.55 -18.55
CA GLN A 89 28.33 -22.32 -19.71
C GLN A 89 29.20 -23.58 -19.82
N VAL A 90 28.77 -24.51 -20.66
CA VAL A 90 29.58 -25.63 -21.16
C VAL A 90 30.20 -25.22 -22.48
#